data_AF-A0A660ZME9-F1
#
_entry.id   AF-A0A660ZME9-F1
#
_cell.length_a   1.000
_cell.length_b   1.000
_cell.length_c   1.000
_cell.angle_alpha   90.00
_cell.angle_beta   90.00
_cell.angle_gamma   90.00
#
_symmetry.space_group_name_H-M   'P 1'
#
loop_
_entity.id
_entity.type
_entity.pdbx_description
1 polymer ?
#
loop_
_entity_poly.entity_id
_entity_poly.type
_entity_poly.pdbx_seq_one_letter_code
_entity_poly.pdbx_strand_id
1 'polypeptide(L)'
;MSIEGTAILVIFVAVLTAFTLIVRHLYRVMMKGKPEDRFSRWPDRVKSVLVFVFGQARVLAQPAGIGHFIIFWGFIFITLGTLENILSMIIPAFSYSRFIGADAAGIIVLLQDVFG
;
A
#
# COMPACT_ATOMS: atom_id res chain seq x y z
N MET A 1 -23.46 -13.35 -21.62
CA MET A 1 -22.90 -12.37 -20.67
C MET A 1 -23.88 -11.22 -20.57
N SER A 2 -24.12 -10.66 -19.38
CA SER A 2 -24.96 -9.47 -19.23
C SER A 2 -24.31 -8.27 -19.93
N ILE A 3 -25.12 -7.29 -20.36
CA ILE A 3 -24.64 -6.05 -20.99
C ILE A 3 -23.67 -5.33 -20.04
N GLU A 4 -24.03 -5.27 -18.75
CA GLU A 4 -23.20 -4.72 -17.68
C GLU A 4 -21.85 -5.44 -17.55
N GLY A 5 -21.85 -6.78 -17.54
CA GLY A 5 -20.61 -7.55 -17.43
C GLY A 5 -19.68 -7.34 -18.63
N THR A 6 -20.25 -7.16 -19.81
CA THR A 6 -19.48 -6.87 -21.03
C THR A 6 -18.90 -5.46 -20.98
N ALA A 7 -19.68 -4.46 -20.54
CA ALA A 7 -19.22 -3.09 -20.38
C ALA A 7 -18.08 -2.98 -19.36
N ILE A 8 -18.22 -3.63 -18.20
CA ILE A 8 -17.19 -3.68 -17.16
C ILE A 8 -15.91 -4.31 -17.70
N LEU A 9 -16.01 -5.42 -18.44
CA LEU A 9 -14.85 -6.08 -19.03
C LEU A 9 -14.09 -5.17 -20.00
N VAL A 10 -14.80 -4.48 -20.88
CA VAL A 10 -14.20 -3.54 -21.85
C VAL A 10 -13.49 -2.40 -21.13
N ILE A 11 -14.13 -1.79 -20.13
CA ILE A 11 -13.53 -0.72 -19.32
C ILE A 11 -12.30 -1.24 -18.58
N PHE A 12 -12.38 -2.41 -17.97
CA PHE A 12 -11.28 -3.02 -17.23
C PHE A 12 -10.05 -3.25 -18.13
N VAL A 13 -10.25 -3.83 -19.32
CA VAL A 13 -9.16 -4.03 -20.30
C VAL A 13 -8.58 -2.69 -20.77
N ALA A 14 -9.42 -1.68 -21.01
CA ALA A 14 -8.97 -0.34 -21.40
C ALA A 14 -8.11 0.31 -20.31
N VAL A 15 -8.53 0.24 -19.04
CA VAL A 15 -7.78 0.77 -17.90
C VAL A 15 -6.45 0.04 -17.73
N LEU A 16 -6.44 -1.30 -17.79
CA LEU A 16 -5.19 -2.08 -17.69
C LEU A 16 -4.22 -1.75 -18.84
N THR A 17 -4.74 -1.55 -20.05
CA THR A 17 -3.93 -1.17 -21.21
C THR A 17 -3.32 0.21 -21.01
N ALA A 18 -4.13 1.21 -20.64
CA ALA A 18 -3.66 2.57 -20.37
C ALA A 18 -2.61 2.60 -19.24
N PHE A 19 -2.89 1.92 -18.13
CA PHE A 19 -1.96 1.78 -17.01
C PHE A 19 -0.62 1.19 -17.47
N THR A 20 -0.65 0.09 -18.24
CA THR A 20 0.56 -0.55 -18.75
C THR A 20 1.37 0.39 -19.66
N LEU A 21 0.71 1.14 -20.53
CA LEU A 21 1.38 2.10 -21.41
C LEU A 21 2.05 3.24 -20.62
N ILE A 22 1.37 3.77 -19.61
CA ILE A 22 1.89 4.82 -18.73
C ILE A 22 3.10 4.31 -17.94
N VAL A 23 2.99 3.13 -17.31
CA VAL A 23 4.10 2.51 -16.57
C VAL A 23 5.29 2.27 -17.49
N ARG A 24 5.08 1.76 -18.71
CA ARG A 24 6.15 1.57 -19.70
C ARG A 24 6.79 2.88 -20.14
N HIS A 25 6.02 3.95 -20.25
CA HIS A 25 6.57 5.28 -20.55
C HIS A 25 7.44 5.78 -19.40
N LEU A 26 6.92 5.79 -18.17
CA LEU A 26 7.64 6.21 -16.97
C LEU A 26 8.92 5.39 -16.76
N TYR A 27 8.84 4.06 -16.89
CA TYR A 27 9.99 3.18 -16.78
C TYR A 27 11.09 3.53 -17.79
N ARG A 28 10.72 3.74 -19.07
CA ARG A 28 11.68 4.15 -20.11
C ARG A 28 12.31 5.52 -19.83
N VAL A 29 11.56 6.46 -19.25
CA VAL A 29 12.09 7.76 -18.85
C VAL A 29 13.07 7.60 -17.69
N MET A 30 12.73 6.82 -16.67
CA MET A 30 13.59 6.56 -15.52
C MET A 30 14.90 5.86 -15.89
N MET A 31 14.87 4.93 -16.85
CA MET A 31 16.07 4.22 -17.33
C MET A 31 17.07 5.09 -18.08
N LYS A 32 16.69 6.30 -18.49
CA LYS A 32 17.63 7.29 -19.06
C LYS A 32 18.43 8.03 -17.98
N GLY A 33 18.07 7.87 -16.71
CA GLY A 33 18.81 8.44 -15.59
C GLY A 33 20.21 7.82 -15.45
N LYS A 34 21.15 8.58 -14.87
CA LYS A 34 22.48 8.06 -14.55
C LYS A 34 22.37 6.95 -13.50
N PRO A 35 23.21 5.89 -13.58
CA PRO A 35 23.27 4.90 -12.53
C PRO A 35 23.69 5.58 -11.22
N GLU A 36 22.87 5.40 -10.18
CA GLU A 36 23.15 5.86 -8.83
C GLU A 36 23.47 4.63 -7.97
N ASP A 37 24.50 4.73 -7.14
CA ASP A 37 24.78 3.70 -6.13
C ASP A 37 23.75 3.79 -5.01
N ARG A 38 22.69 2.99 -5.13
CA ARG A 38 21.57 2.92 -4.18
C ARG A 38 21.91 2.19 -2.89
N PHE A 39 23.01 1.45 -2.86
CA PHE A 39 23.44 0.68 -1.70
C PHE A 39 24.45 1.44 -0.84
N SER A 40 25.06 2.50 -1.39
CA SER A 40 25.78 3.47 -0.57
C SER A 40 24.85 4.11 0.47
N ARG A 41 25.25 4.04 1.75
CA ARG A 41 24.52 4.60 2.90
C ARG A 41 23.13 3.99 3.15
N TRP A 42 22.98 2.68 2.95
CA TRP A 42 21.73 1.96 3.26
C TRP A 42 21.17 2.23 4.68
N PRO A 43 22.00 2.35 5.76
CA PRO A 43 21.46 2.57 7.11
C PRO A 43 20.79 3.94 7.24
N ASP A 44 21.40 4.98 6.65
CA ASP A 44 20.84 6.34 6.67
C ASP A 44 19.53 6.42 5.88
N ARG A 45 19.43 5.68 4.78
CA ARG A 45 18.22 5.59 3.96
C ARG A 45 17.10 4.88 4.72
N VAL A 46 17.38 3.76 5.37
CA VAL A 46 16.38 3.04 6.20
C VAL A 46 15.91 3.91 7.35
N LYS A 47 16.84 4.57 8.06
CA LYS A 47 16.48 5.53 9.11
C LYS A 47 15.59 6.64 8.56
N SER A 48 15.92 7.18 7.39
CA SER A 48 15.11 8.22 6.74
C SER A 48 13.70 7.72 6.41
N VAL A 49 13.54 6.48 5.94
CA VAL A 49 12.22 5.87 5.67
C VAL A 49 11.44 5.71 6.96
N LEU A 50 12.05 5.16 8.02
CA LEU A 50 11.40 5.00 9.31
C LEU A 50 10.92 6.33 9.90
N VAL A 51 11.76 7.37 9.84
CA VAL A 51 11.45 8.68 10.42
C VAL A 51 10.45 9.48 9.58
N PHE A 52 10.66 9.54 8.27
CA PHE A 52 9.90 10.45 7.40
C PHE A 52 8.69 9.79 6.72
N VAL A 53 8.71 8.48 6.48
CA VAL A 53 7.59 7.76 5.85
C VAL A 53 6.67 7.18 6.93
N PHE A 54 7.19 6.32 7.81
CA PHE A 54 6.37 5.72 8.87
C PHE A 54 6.05 6.72 9.99
N GLY A 55 7.08 7.39 10.51
CA GLY A 55 6.92 8.40 11.57
C GLY A 55 6.34 9.72 11.08
N GLN A 56 6.27 9.94 9.76
CA GLN A 56 5.72 11.14 9.13
C GLN A 56 6.23 12.47 9.73
N ALA A 57 7.49 12.51 10.21
CA ALA A 57 8.00 13.64 10.99
C ALA A 57 7.87 15.01 10.28
N ARG A 58 8.00 15.04 8.95
CA ARG A 58 7.81 16.27 8.15
C ARG A 58 6.34 16.67 8.00
N VAL A 59 5.44 15.70 7.92
CA VAL A 59 4.01 15.94 7.76
C VAL A 59 3.42 16.44 9.07
N LEU A 60 3.81 15.85 10.19
CA LEU A 60 3.40 16.27 11.53
C LEU A 60 3.81 17.72 11.87
N ALA A 61 4.85 18.24 11.23
CA ALA A 61 5.27 19.64 11.38
C ALA A 61 4.33 20.64 10.68
N GLN A 62 3.39 20.17 9.85
CA GLN A 62 2.42 21.01 9.16
C GLN A 62 1.11 21.14 9.96
N PRO A 63 0.34 22.24 9.83
CA PRO A 63 -0.90 22.44 10.57
C PRO A 63 -1.94 21.32 10.40
N ALA A 64 -2.02 20.72 9.20
CA ALA A 64 -2.90 19.60 8.89
C ALA A 64 -2.25 18.21 9.12
N GLY A 65 -1.07 18.18 9.75
CA GLY A 65 -0.23 16.99 9.86
C GLY A 65 -0.86 15.85 10.64
N ILE A 66 -1.55 16.16 11.75
CA ILE A 66 -2.21 15.17 12.59
C ILE A 66 -3.33 14.46 11.82
N GLY A 67 -4.13 15.21 11.06
CA GLY A 67 -5.19 14.62 10.23
C GLY A 67 -4.63 13.67 9.18
N HIS A 68 -3.56 14.07 8.49
CA HIS A 68 -2.90 13.21 7.50
C HIS A 68 -2.30 11.95 8.15
N PHE A 69 -1.72 12.07 9.34
CA PHE A 69 -1.17 10.95 10.08
C PHE A 69 -2.24 9.91 10.42
N ILE A 70 -3.38 10.35 10.96
CA ILE A 70 -4.49 9.47 11.32
C ILE A 70 -5.04 8.76 10.07
N ILE A 71 -5.31 9.53 9.00
CA ILE A 71 -5.86 8.98 7.75
C ILE A 71 -4.89 7.97 7.12
N PHE A 72 -3.60 8.28 7.07
CA PHE A 72 -2.59 7.38 6.53
C PHE A 72 -2.55 6.05 7.28
N TRP A 73 -2.47 6.07 8.61
CA TRP A 73 -2.42 4.85 9.41
C TRP A 73 -3.74 4.08 9.35
N GLY A 74 -4.88 4.77 9.33
CA GLY A 74 -6.19 4.14 9.09
C GLY A 74 -6.21 3.37 7.77
N PHE A 75 -5.77 3.99 6.67
CA PHE A 75 -5.66 3.31 5.38
C PHE A 75 -4.72 2.10 5.42
N ILE A 76 -3.59 2.18 6.13
CA ILE A 76 -2.67 1.04 6.28
C ILE A 76 -3.38 -0.13 6.98
N PHE A 77 -4.05 0.10 8.10
CA PHE A 77 -4.73 -0.99 8.84
C PHE A 77 -5.88 -1.61 8.06
N ILE A 78 -6.72 -0.79 7.41
CA ILE A 78 -7.81 -1.27 6.54
C ILE A 78 -7.25 -2.09 5.37
N THR A 79 -6.16 -1.62 4.76
CA THR A 79 -5.52 -2.33 3.64
C THR A 79 -4.95 -3.68 4.08
N LEU A 80 -4.36 -3.75 5.28
CA LEU A 80 -3.87 -5.02 5.82
C LEU A 80 -5.02 -6.02 5.97
N GLY A 81 -6.16 -5.64 6.55
CA GLY A 81 -7.31 -6.54 6.69
C GLY A 81 -7.91 -6.95 5.35
N THR A 82 -7.99 -6.01 4.42
CA THR A 82 -8.43 -6.30 3.05
C THR A 82 -7.51 -7.30 2.37
N LEU A 83 -6.19 -7.14 2.56
CA LEU A 83 -5.20 -8.06 2.03
C LEU A 83 -5.30 -9.45 2.67
N GLU A 84 -5.50 -9.52 4.00
CA GLU A 84 -5.78 -10.80 4.67
C GLU A 84 -7.01 -11.46 4.06
N ASN A 85 -8.12 -10.76 3.95
CA ASN A 85 -9.36 -11.29 3.38
C ASN A 85 -9.17 -11.80 1.94
N ILE A 86 -8.49 -11.04 1.08
CA ILE A 86 -8.17 -11.46 -0.29
C ILE A 86 -7.30 -12.71 -0.29
N LEU A 87 -6.26 -12.75 0.55
CA LEU A 87 -5.34 -13.88 0.62
C LEU A 87 -6.02 -15.13 1.18
N SER A 88 -6.91 -14.99 2.17
CA SER A 88 -7.71 -16.07 2.74
C SER A 88 -8.63 -16.72 1.70
N MET A 89 -9.11 -15.96 0.70
CA MET A 89 -9.89 -16.51 -0.42
C MET A 89 -9.05 -17.41 -1.32
N ILE A 90 -7.74 -17.15 -1.45
CA ILE A 90 -6.82 -17.94 -2.28
C ILE A 90 -6.22 -19.11 -1.48
N ILE A 91 -5.86 -18.83 -0.22
CA ILE A 91 -5.20 -19.75 0.70
C ILE A 91 -6.04 -19.78 2.00
N PRO A 92 -6.98 -20.73 2.13
CA PRO A 92 -7.90 -20.79 3.28
C PRO A 92 -7.23 -20.89 4.66
N ALA A 93 -5.94 -21.26 4.71
CA ALA A 93 -5.16 -21.37 5.94
C ALA A 93 -4.36 -20.10 6.29
N PHE A 94 -4.43 -19.05 5.46
CA PHE A 94 -3.74 -17.80 5.67
C PHE A 94 -4.52 -16.95 6.69
N SER A 95 -3.86 -16.60 7.80
CA SER A 95 -4.34 -15.57 8.71
C SER A 95 -3.15 -14.95 9.42
N TYR A 96 -3.18 -13.64 9.64
CA TYR A 96 -2.18 -12.93 10.41
C TYR A 96 -2.06 -13.47 11.84
N SER A 97 -3.16 -13.95 12.43
CA SER A 97 -3.16 -14.58 13.75
C SER A 97 -2.15 -15.73 13.89
N ARG A 98 -1.89 -16.47 12.81
CA ARG A 98 -0.94 -17.59 12.79
C ARG A 98 0.51 -17.15 12.62
N PHE A 99 0.77 -15.98 12.03
CA PHE A 99 2.13 -15.50 11.74
C PHE A 99 2.66 -14.52 12.79
N ILE A 100 1.82 -13.61 13.30
CA ILE A 100 2.21 -12.57 14.26
C ILE A 100 1.62 -12.79 15.67
N GLY A 101 0.82 -13.83 15.86
CA GLY A 101 0.15 -14.16 17.11
C GLY A 101 -1.27 -13.56 17.22
N ALA A 102 -2.10 -14.18 18.04
CA ALA A 102 -3.52 -13.81 18.20
C ALA A 102 -3.69 -12.38 18.74
N ASP A 103 -2.84 -11.95 19.67
CA ASP A 103 -2.94 -10.64 20.30
C ASP A 103 -2.63 -9.50 19.32
N ALA A 104 -1.57 -9.66 18.51
CA ALA A 104 -1.18 -8.66 17.51
C ALA A 104 -2.20 -8.57 16.37
N ALA A 105 -2.75 -9.71 15.94
CA ALA A 105 -3.84 -9.72 14.98
C ALA A 105 -5.11 -9.07 15.54
N GLY A 106 -5.43 -9.30 16.81
CA GLY A 106 -6.56 -8.66 17.49
C GLY A 106 -6.44 -7.14 17.54
N ILE A 107 -5.22 -6.59 17.72
CA ILE A 107 -4.97 -5.15 17.65
C ILE A 107 -5.24 -4.61 16.23
N ILE A 108 -4.80 -5.33 15.20
CA ILE A 108 -5.04 -4.92 13.81
C ILE A 108 -6.55 -4.90 13.51
N VAL A 109 -7.30 -5.90 13.96
CA VAL A 109 -8.76 -5.95 13.79
C VAL A 109 -9.43 -4.82 14.56
N LEU A 110 -9.05 -4.57 15.81
CA LEU A 110 -9.57 -3.43 16.58
C LEU A 110 -9.34 -2.09 15.87
N LEU A 111 -8.13 -1.89 15.33
CA LEU A 111 -7.81 -0.68 14.59
C LEU A 111 -8.62 -0.58 13.30
N GLN A 112 -8.89 -1.70 12.62
CA GLN A 112 -9.80 -1.71 11.48
C GLN A 112 -11.22 -1.31 11.87
N ASP A 113 -11.76 -1.84 12.97
CA ASP A 113 -13.10 -1.49 13.44
C ASP A 113 -13.22 0.00 13.84
N VAL A 114 -12.11 0.62 14.27
CA VAL A 114 -12.07 2.04 14.60
C VAL A 114 -12.01 2.94 13.36
N PHE A 115 -11.34 2.48 12.29
CA PHE A 115 -11.07 3.29 11.09
C PHE A 115 -11.99 2.98 9.90
N GLY A 116 -12.55 1.78 9.81
CA GLY A 116 -13.42 1.30 8.73
C GLY A 116 -14.89 1.62 8.97
#